data_AF-A0A4R0Q6X7-F1
#
_entry.id   AF-A0A4R0Q6X7-F1
#
_cell.length_a   1.000
_cell.length_b   1.000
_cell.length_c   1.000
_cell.angle_alpha   90.00
_cell.angle_beta   90.00
_cell.angle_gamma   90.00
#
_symmetry.space_group_name_H-M   'P 1'
#
loop_
_entity.id
_entity.type
_entity.pdbx_description
1 polymer ?
#
loop_
_entity_poly.entity_id
_entity_poly.type
_entity_poly.pdbx_seq_one_letter_code
_entity_poly.pdbx_strand_id
1 'polypeptide(L)'
;MEKCNLTGKLTGIENQQGTVYFTNEVSGITLTEYRYVIITGSQKLPLPLCNYPAGKYPLKEKESKILTFSAKVEALPAETDAVSINAELTAIRF
;
A
#
# COMPACT_ATOMS: atom_id res chain seq x y z
N MET A 1 9.45 3.61 -11.87
CA MET A 1 8.47 3.66 -10.77
C MET A 1 8.41 5.10 -10.33
N GLU A 2 7.22 5.66 -10.24
CA GLU A 2 7.07 7.01 -9.68
C GLU A 2 7.54 7.02 -8.23
N LYS A 3 8.08 8.16 -7.79
CA LYS A 3 8.41 8.38 -6.39
C LYS A 3 7.20 8.97 -5.70
N CYS A 4 6.97 8.53 -4.48
CA CYS A 4 5.91 9.05 -3.66
C CYS A 4 6.38 10.35 -3.02
N ASN A 5 5.49 11.33 -2.94
CA ASN A 5 5.79 12.57 -2.21
C ASN A 5 5.59 12.31 -0.71
N LEU A 6 6.56 11.62 -0.10
CA LEU A 6 6.60 11.39 1.34
C LEU A 6 7.31 12.58 2.00
N THR A 7 6.60 13.29 2.86
CA THR A 7 7.00 14.51 3.56
C THR A 7 7.28 14.32 5.06
N GLY A 8 6.92 13.16 5.62
CA GLY A 8 7.03 12.84 7.05
C GLY A 8 8.27 12.04 7.47
N LYS A 9 8.30 11.61 8.75
CA LYS A 9 9.31 10.68 9.27
C LYS A 9 9.08 9.31 8.64
N LEU A 10 10.10 8.72 8.02
CA LEU A 10 9.96 7.46 7.29
C LEU A 10 10.34 6.26 8.17
N THR A 11 9.54 5.20 8.08
CA THR A 11 9.83 3.87 8.62
C THR A 11 9.92 2.86 7.48
N GLY A 12 10.91 1.97 7.55
CA GLY A 12 11.06 0.88 6.59
C GLY A 12 10.25 -0.35 7.00
N ILE A 13 9.53 -0.92 6.04
CA ILE A 13 8.95 -2.26 6.11
C ILE A 13 9.81 -3.14 5.22
N GLU A 14 10.38 -4.22 5.76
CA GLU A 14 11.27 -5.11 5.01
C GLU A 14 10.72 -6.54 4.97
N ASN A 15 10.76 -7.13 3.77
CA ASN A 15 10.45 -8.53 3.49
C ASN A 15 9.14 -9.04 4.14
N GLN A 16 8.08 -8.23 4.08
CA GLN A 16 6.77 -8.60 4.60
C GLN A 16 5.91 -9.24 3.52
N GLN A 17 5.08 -10.21 3.91
CA GLN A 17 4.05 -10.76 3.05
C GLN A 17 2.76 -9.96 3.23
N GLY A 18 2.12 -9.61 2.12
CA GLY A 18 0.84 -8.93 2.12
C GLY A 18 0.02 -9.25 0.89
N THR A 19 -1.27 -8.94 0.95
CA THR A 19 -2.17 -9.03 -0.19
C THR A 19 -2.39 -7.63 -0.74
N VAL A 20 -2.03 -7.42 -2.01
CA VAL A 20 -2.34 -6.20 -2.73
C VAL A 20 -3.73 -6.33 -3.38
N TYR A 21 -4.49 -5.25 -3.32
CA TYR A 21 -5.83 -5.10 -3.89
C TYR A 21 -5.84 -3.91 -4.83
N PHE A 22 -6.63 -3.96 -5.90
CA PHE A 22 -7.03 -2.78 -6.64
C PHE A 22 -8.48 -2.45 -6.33
N THR A 23 -8.68 -1.47 -5.45
CA THR A 23 -9.98 -1.18 -4.81
C THR A 23 -10.16 0.32 -4.58
N ASN A 24 -11.41 0.76 -4.55
CA ASN A 24 -11.80 2.07 -4.03
C ASN A 24 -12.49 1.95 -2.66
N GLU A 25 -12.49 0.78 -2.05
CA GLU A 25 -13.06 0.54 -0.72
C GLU A 25 -11.98 -0.01 0.21
N VAL A 26 -11.77 0.66 1.34
CA VAL A 26 -10.72 0.36 2.30
C VAL A 26 -11.30 0.47 3.71
N SER A 27 -11.40 -0.65 4.45
CA SER A 27 -11.90 -0.68 5.83
C SER A 27 -13.26 0.03 6.04
N GLY A 28 -14.17 -0.08 5.07
CA GLY A 28 -15.49 0.57 5.11
C GLY A 28 -15.51 2.04 4.66
N ILE A 29 -14.36 2.58 4.23
CA ILE A 29 -14.25 3.92 3.64
C ILE A 29 -14.21 3.78 2.11
N THR A 30 -15.12 4.48 1.43
CA THR A 30 -15.12 4.60 -0.04
C THR A 30 -14.22 5.76 -0.46
N LEU A 31 -13.14 5.44 -1.15
CA LEU A 31 -12.24 6.38 -1.80
C LEU A 31 -12.88 6.96 -3.07
N THR A 32 -12.50 8.19 -3.40
CA THR A 32 -12.95 8.89 -4.62
C THR A 32 -12.45 8.24 -5.91
N GLU A 33 -11.38 7.46 -5.83
CA GLU A 33 -10.75 6.78 -6.97
C GLU A 33 -10.23 5.40 -6.55
N TYR A 34 -10.07 4.50 -7.53
CA TYR A 34 -9.43 3.21 -7.31
C TYR A 34 -7.93 3.39 -7.08
N ARG A 35 -7.42 2.73 -6.04
CA ARG A 35 -6.00 2.72 -5.71
C ARG A 35 -5.52 1.31 -5.45
N TYR A 36 -4.22 1.11 -5.60
CA TYR A 36 -3.58 -0.12 -5.13
C TYR A 36 -3.39 -0.02 -3.63
N VAL A 37 -3.83 -1.02 -2.88
CA VAL A 37 -3.74 -1.03 -1.41
C VAL A 37 -3.16 -2.37 -0.99
N ILE A 38 -2.15 -2.37 -0.11
CA ILE A 38 -1.61 -3.60 0.48
C ILE A 38 -2.07 -3.76 1.92
N ILE A 39 -2.52 -4.96 2.26
CA ILE A 39 -2.91 -5.35 3.62
C ILE A 39 -1.97 -6.47 4.08
N THR A 40 -1.37 -6.30 5.25
CA THR A 40 -0.50 -7.33 5.86
C THR A 40 -1.29 -8.17 6.86
N GLY A 41 -0.93 -9.44 7.01
CA GLY A 41 -1.66 -10.36 7.91
C GLY A 41 -1.53 -9.99 9.40
N SER A 42 -0.41 -9.35 9.79
CA SER A 42 -0.13 -8.96 11.17
C SER A 42 -0.66 -7.57 11.54
N GLN A 43 -0.75 -6.67 10.56
CA GLN A 43 -1.36 -5.35 10.71
C GLN A 43 -2.47 -5.22 9.67
N LYS A 44 -3.73 -5.27 10.13
CA LYS A 44 -4.93 -4.98 9.32
C LYS A 44 -4.97 -3.54 8.78
N LEU A 45 -3.89 -2.78 8.95
CA LEU A 45 -3.76 -1.41 8.46
C LEU A 45 -3.55 -1.47 6.95
N PRO A 46 -4.54 -1.00 6.17
CA PRO A 46 -4.41 -0.92 4.73
C PRO A 46 -3.42 0.19 4.38
N LEU A 47 -2.48 -0.10 3.49
CA LEU A 47 -1.47 0.84 3.03
C LEU A 47 -1.69 1.14 1.53
N PRO A 48 -2.22 2.33 1.19
CA PRO A 48 -2.27 2.81 -0.19
C PRO A 48 -0.87 2.83 -0.83
N LEU A 49 -0.73 2.23 -2.00
CA LEU A 49 0.51 2.16 -2.77
C LEU A 49 0.52 3.23 -3.86
N CYS A 50 1.49 4.13 -3.79
CA CYS A 50 1.65 5.22 -4.75
C CYS A 50 2.48 4.86 -5.98
N ASN A 51 3.28 3.79 -5.93
CA ASN A 51 4.19 3.41 -7.01
C ASN A 51 4.05 1.94 -7.46
N TYR A 52 2.85 1.36 -7.31
CA TYR A 52 2.61 -0.02 -7.72
C TYR A 52 2.90 -0.23 -9.22
N PRO A 53 3.70 -1.24 -9.60
CA PRO A 53 4.11 -1.47 -10.99
C PRO A 53 3.02 -2.17 -11.83
N ALA A 54 1.88 -1.49 -12.03
CA ALA A 54 0.71 -2.00 -12.76
C ALA A 54 1.02 -2.45 -14.20
N GLY A 55 2.00 -1.84 -14.87
CA GLY A 55 2.43 -2.25 -16.21
C GLY A 55 3.11 -3.63 -16.27
N LYS A 56 3.64 -4.12 -15.14
CA LYS A 56 4.23 -5.47 -15.03
C LYS A 56 3.28 -6.48 -14.37
N TYR A 57 2.47 -6.03 -13.43
CA TYR A 57 1.58 -6.88 -12.63
C TYR A 57 0.18 -6.26 -12.55
N PRO A 58 -0.56 -6.21 -13.65
CA PRO A 58 -1.88 -5.60 -13.66
C PRO A 58 -2.83 -6.38 -12.75
N LEU A 59 -3.70 -5.65 -12.04
CA LEU A 59 -4.86 -6.20 -11.33
C LEU A 59 -6.10 -5.50 -11.88
N LYS A 60 -7.17 -6.26 -12.12
CA LYS A 60 -8.47 -5.70 -12.47
C LYS A 60 -9.19 -5.22 -11.22
N GLU A 61 -10.29 -4.49 -11.41
CA GLU A 61 -11.15 -4.05 -10.33
C GLU A 61 -11.52 -5.21 -9.41
N LYS A 62 -11.30 -5.01 -8.09
CA LYS A 62 -11.57 -6.00 -7.03
C LYS A 62 -10.72 -7.29 -7.10
N GLU A 63 -9.74 -7.36 -8.00
CA GLU A 63 -8.75 -8.43 -7.95
C GLU A 63 -7.72 -8.18 -6.85
N SER A 64 -7.12 -9.27 -6.38
CA SER A 64 -6.09 -9.22 -5.36
C SER A 64 -5.01 -10.26 -5.63
N LYS A 65 -3.82 -10.02 -5.08
CA LYS A 65 -2.69 -10.93 -5.21
C LYS A 65 -1.80 -10.88 -3.98
N ILE A 66 -1.31 -12.05 -3.56
CA ILE A 66 -0.32 -12.15 -2.49
C ILE A 66 1.06 -11.85 -3.08
N LEU A 67 1.84 -11.03 -2.37
CA LEU A 67 3.23 -10.75 -2.70
C LEU A 67 4.05 -10.54 -1.44
N THR A 68 5.37 -10.70 -1.58
CA THR A 68 6.34 -10.25 -0.59
C THR A 68 6.86 -8.89 -1.01
N PHE A 69 6.87 -7.92 -0.11
CA PHE A 69 7.29 -6.56 -0.40
C PHE A 69 8.25 -5.99 0.65
N SER A 70 8.95 -4.96 0.22
CA SER A 70 9.54 -3.96 1.12
C SER A 70 9.02 -2.59 0.71
N ALA A 71 8.80 -1.71 1.68
CA ALA A 71 8.27 -0.38 1.45
C ALA A 71 8.85 0.64 2.43
N LYS A 72 8.82 1.91 2.02
CA LYS A 72 8.95 3.05 2.93
C LYS A 72 7.54 3.59 3.19
N VAL A 73 7.21 3.74 4.46
CA VAL A 73 5.94 4.34 4.91
C VAL A 73 6.26 5.54 5.76
N GLU A 74 5.41 6.56 5.73
CA GLU A 74 5.51 7.61 6.74
C GLU A 74 4.99 7.05 8.06
N ALA A 75 5.75 7.30 9.13
CA ALA A 75 5.34 7.01 10.48
C ALA A 75 4.16 7.91 10.83
N LEU A 76 2.98 7.30 10.92
CA LEU A 76 1.79 7.94 11.46
C LEU A 76 2.04 8.30 12.93
N PRO A 77 1.76 9.55 13.36
CA PRO A 77 1.40 9.80 14.75
C PRO A 77 0.31 8.81 15.19
N ALA A 78 0.29 8.41 16.46
CA ALA A 78 -0.63 7.38 16.96
C ALA A 78 -2.14 7.69 16.75
N GLU A 79 -2.46 8.95 16.43
CA GLU A 79 -3.82 9.46 16.23
C GLU A 79 -4.18 9.69 14.76
N THR A 80 -3.26 9.40 13.82
CA THR A 80 -3.50 9.67 12.39
C THR A 80 -4.17 8.48 11.70
N ASP A 81 -5.21 8.77 10.94
CA ASP A 81 -5.92 7.77 10.12
C ASP A 81 -4.97 7.18 9.07
N ALA A 82 -4.78 5.87 9.13
CA ALA A 82 -3.85 5.13 8.30
C ALA A 82 -4.18 5.15 6.81
N VAL A 83 -5.43 5.46 6.45
CA VAL A 83 -5.88 5.59 5.06
C VAL A 83 -5.33 6.88 4.41
N SER A 84 -4.80 7.82 5.20
CA SER A 84 -4.27 9.09 4.71
C SER A 84 -2.81 9.03 4.24
N ILE A 85 -2.09 7.93 4.51
CA ILE A 85 -0.65 7.85 4.26
C ILE A 85 -0.33 6.84 3.17
N ASN A 86 0.49 7.29 2.22
CA ASN A 86 0.96 6.45 1.11
C ASN A 86 2.19 5.63 1.51
N ALA A 87 2.32 4.45 0.93
CA ALA A 87 3.45 3.55 1.04
C ALA A 87 4.19 3.46 -0.31
N GLU A 88 5.49 3.73 -0.29
CA GLU A 88 6.37 3.59 -1.46
C GLU A 88 7.02 2.20 -1.45
N LEU A 89 6.67 1.35 -2.42
CA LEU A 89 7.34 0.06 -2.61
C LEU A 89 8.80 0.27 -3.01
N THR A 90 9.70 -0.42 -2.32
CA THR A 90 11.14 -0.46 -2.64
C THR A 90 11.55 -1.79 -3.26
N ALA A 91 10.82 -2.88 -2.98
CA ALA A 91 11.01 -4.19 -3.59
C ALA A 91 9.71 -4.98 -3.60
N ILE A 92 9.52 -5.82 -4.62
CA ILE A 92 8.44 -6.80 -4.72
C ILE A 92 8.96 -8.16 -5.20
N ARG A 93 8.41 -9.24 -4.67
CA ARG A 93 8.67 -10.63 -5.05
C ARG A 93 7.33 -11.41 -4.98
N PHE A 94 7.15 -12.36 -5.88
CA PHE A 94 5.93 -13.20 -5.97
C PHE A 94 6.27 -14.65 -5.64
#